data_AF-A0A957RWV9-F1
#
_entry.id   AF-A0A957RWV9-F1
#
_cell.length_a   1.000
_cell.length_b   1.000
_cell.length_c   1.000
_cell.angle_alpha   90.00
_cell.angle_beta   90.00
_cell.angle_gamma   90.00
#
_symmetry.space_group_name_H-M   'P 1'
#
loop_
_entity.id
_entity.type
_entity.pdbx_description
1 polymer ?
#
loop_
_entity_poly.entity_id
_entity_poly.type
_entity_poly.pdbx_seq_one_letter_code
_entity_poly.pdbx_strand_id
1 'polypeptide(L)' 'MIAEGIDTMTPQGGARPGAGRPKGSGTGRKRLAVAISLQPEEKEELERICAELGMTQSDFVRLALKHGAVLAALHREG' A
#
# COMPACT_ATOMS: atom_id res chain seq x y z
N MET A 1 14.00 16.38 -23.66
CA MET A 1 14.11 15.50 -24.83
C MET A 1 15.27 14.54 -24.57
N ILE A 2 14.93 13.25 -24.50
CA ILE A 2 15.66 11.96 -24.47
C ILE A 2 17.20 11.93 -24.46
N ALA A 3 17.78 11.14 -23.53
CA ALA A 3 18.59 9.91 -23.79
C ALA A 3 19.16 9.43 -22.45
N GLU A 4 18.64 8.36 -21.82
CA GLU A 4 18.97 6.93 -22.03
C GLU A 4 20.47 6.57 -22.00
N GLY A 5 20.80 5.65 -21.09
CA GLY A 5 22.01 4.80 -21.12
C GLY A 5 22.83 4.85 -19.84
N ILE A 6 23.33 3.77 -19.23
CA ILE A 6 23.27 2.31 -19.48
C ILE A 6 23.74 1.65 -18.16
N ASP A 7 23.27 0.43 -17.88
CA ASP A 7 23.68 -0.48 -16.81
C ASP A 7 25.19 -0.58 -16.54
N THR A 8 25.57 -0.69 -15.26
CA THR A 8 26.70 -1.54 -14.87
C THR A 8 26.35 -2.34 -13.60
N MET A 9 26.12 -3.62 -13.81
CA MET A 9 26.05 -4.62 -12.75
C MET A 9 27.42 -4.86 -12.11
N THR A 10 27.43 -4.88 -10.76
CA THR A 10 28.35 -5.59 -9.82
C THR A 10 29.80 -5.09 -9.62
N PRO A 11 30.52 -5.44 -8.50
CA PRO A 11 30.16 -6.22 -7.31
C PRO A 11 30.53 -5.58 -5.93
N GLN A 12 29.99 -6.16 -4.85
CA GLN A 12 30.60 -6.26 -3.50
C GLN A 12 31.41 -5.06 -2.96
N GLY A 13 30.73 -4.06 -2.40
CA GLY A 13 31.31 -3.17 -1.40
C GLY A 13 31.12 -3.77 0.00
N GLY A 14 32.13 -4.50 0.49
CA GLY A 14 32.11 -5.13 1.80
C GLY A 14 31.69 -4.18 2.93
N ALA A 15 30.91 -4.71 3.87
CA ALA A 15 30.56 -3.99 5.10
C ALA A 15 31.85 -3.55 5.80
N ARG A 16 32.14 -2.25 5.78
CA ARG A 16 33.22 -1.68 6.60
C ARG A 16 32.86 -1.91 8.07
N PRO A 17 33.75 -2.48 8.91
CA PRO A 17 33.50 -2.54 10.35
C PRO A 17 33.48 -1.09 10.86
N GLY A 18 32.29 -0.62 11.27
CA GLY A 18 32.04 0.78 11.60
C GLY A 18 31.04 1.51 10.70
N ALA A 19 30.52 0.87 9.65
CA ALA A 19 29.31 1.33 8.98
C ALA A 19 28.11 1.08 9.92
N GLY A 20 27.93 1.98 10.88
CA GLY A 20 26.73 2.02 11.71
C GLY A 20 25.53 1.87 10.80
N ARG A 21 24.70 0.85 11.06
CA ARG A 21 23.40 0.70 10.42
C ARG A 21 22.76 2.09 10.46
N PRO A 22 22.38 2.72 9.33
CA PRO A 22 21.52 3.87 9.41
C PRO A 22 20.27 3.38 10.13
N LYS A 23 20.18 3.67 11.43
CA LYS A 23 18.94 3.64 12.19
C LYS A 23 18.17 4.80 11.60
N GLY A 24 17.60 4.58 10.41
CA GLY A 24 16.56 5.43 9.87
C GLY A 24 15.41 5.36 10.85
N SER A 25 15.44 6.20 11.89
CA SER A 25 14.30 6.54 12.72
C SER A 25 13.39 7.51 11.97
N GLY A 26 13.22 7.29 10.67
CA GLY A 26 12.11 7.91 9.98
C GLY A 26 10.85 7.38 10.66
N THR A 27 9.87 8.23 10.85
CA THR A 27 8.47 7.83 11.03
C THR A 27 8.01 7.17 9.73
N GLY A 28 8.64 6.06 9.35
CA GLY A 28 8.27 5.27 8.20
C GLY A 28 6.84 4.88 8.44
N ARG A 29 5.96 5.31 7.54
CA ARG A 29 4.54 4.95 7.57
C ARG A 29 4.48 3.44 7.75
N LYS A 30 4.11 2.99 8.95
CA LYS A 30 4.10 1.56 9.28
C LYS A 30 3.19 0.91 8.25
N ARG A 31 3.78 0.09 7.37
CA ARG A 31 3.02 -0.62 6.34
C ARG A 31 2.27 -1.73 7.06
N LEU A 32 1.04 -1.42 7.47
CA LEU A 32 0.12 -2.41 7.99
C LEU A 32 -0.50 -3.13 6.79
N ALA A 33 -0.25 -4.43 6.70
CA ALA A 33 -0.95 -5.31 5.80
C ALA A 33 -2.16 -5.88 6.56
N VAL A 34 -3.34 -5.82 5.96
CA VAL A 34 -4.57 -6.41 6.49
C VAL A 34 -5.02 -7.45 5.48
N ALA A 35 -5.22 -8.68 5.95
CA ALA A 35 -5.83 -9.74 5.16
C ALA A 35 -7.34 -9.71 5.41
N ILE A 36 -8.12 -9.77 4.33
CA ILE A 36 -9.58 -9.83 4.37
C ILE A 36 -9.98 -11.09 3.63
N SER A 37 -10.81 -11.92 4.28
CA SER A 37 -11.43 -13.08 3.65
C SER A 37 -12.81 -12.67 3.14
N LEU A 38 -13.06 -12.95 1.87
CA LEU A 38 -14.33 -12.70 1.19
C LEU A 38 -14.88 -14.03 0.68
N GLN A 39 -16.20 -14.15 0.65
CA GLN A 39 -16.85 -15.22 -0.10
C GLN A 39 -16.58 -15.04 -1.61
N PRO A 40 -16.68 -16.11 -2.41
CA PRO A 40 -16.43 -16.04 -3.85
C PRO A 40 -17.29 -14.97 -4.55
N GLU A 41 -18.57 -14.89 -4.21
CA GLU A 41 -19.53 -13.95 -4.82
C GLU A 41 -19.19 -12.50 -4.47
N GLU A 42 -18.79 -12.24 -3.22
CA GLU A 42 -18.36 -10.91 -2.76
C GLU A 42 -17.07 -10.47 -3.45
N LYS A 43 -16.17 -11.42 -3.72
CA LYS A 43 -14.91 -11.17 -4.43
C LYS A 43 -15.17 -10.82 -5.90
N GLU A 44 -16.05 -11.55 -6.58
CA GLU A 44 -16.43 -11.28 -7.97
C GLU A 44 -17.04 -9.88 -8.12
N GLU A 45 -17.94 -9.51 -7.21
CA GLU A 45 -18.55 -8.19 -7.21
C GLU A 45 -17.52 -7.08 -6.96
N LEU A 46 -16.61 -7.29 -6.00
CA LEU A 46 -15.51 -6.36 -5.74
C LEU A 46 -14.61 -6.19 -6.98
N GLU A 47 -14.27 -7.27 -7.67
CA GLU A 47 -13.49 -7.24 -8.91
C GLU A 47 -14.18 -6.43 -10.01
N ARG A 48 -15.48 -6.64 -10.20
CA ARG A 48 -16.28 -5.87 -11.17
C ARG A 48 -16.28 -4.38 -10.85
N ILE A 49 -16.62 -4.00 -9.62
CA ILE A 49 -16.66 -2.59 -9.20
C ILE A 49 -15.29 -1.94 -9.35
N CYS A 50 -14.22 -2.62 -8.95
CA CYS A 50 -12.86 -2.09 -9.09
C CYS A 50 -12.46 -1.90 -10.56
N ALA A 51 -12.88 -2.80 -11.45
CA ALA A 51 -12.64 -2.69 -12.89
C ALA A 51 -13.40 -1.50 -13.50
N GLU A 52 -14.67 -1.32 -13.15
CA GLU A 52 -15.49 -0.19 -13.61
C GLU A 52 -14.93 1.15 -13.15
N LEU A 53 -14.42 1.22 -11.92
CA LEU A 53 -13.84 2.41 -11.34
C LEU A 53 -12.35 2.63 -11.72
N GLY A 54 -11.73 1.68 -12.45
CA GLY A 54 -10.33 1.76 -12.86
C GLY A 54 -9.35 1.84 -11.68
N MET A 55 -9.66 1.17 -10.56
CA MET A 55 -8.87 1.25 -9.32
C MET A 55 -8.49 -0.12 -8.77
N THR A 56 -7.50 -0.15 -7.87
CA THR A 56 -7.10 -1.39 -7.21
C THR A 56 -8.07 -1.75 -6.08
N GLN A 57 -8.24 -3.05 -5.82
CA GLN A 57 -9.04 -3.55 -4.70
C GLN A 57 -8.58 -2.95 -3.36
N SER A 58 -7.26 -2.80 -3.17
CA SER A 58 -6.70 -2.22 -1.94
C SER A 58 -7.08 -0.75 -1.76
N ASP A 59 -7.09 0.04 -2.83
CA ASP A 59 -7.46 1.45 -2.75
C ASP A 59 -8.95 1.62 -2.54
N PHE A 60 -9.76 0.80 -3.21
CA PHE A 60 -11.21 0.74 -2.99
C PHE A 60 -11.54 0.43 -1.53
N VAL A 61 -10.96 -0.64 -0.95
CA VAL A 61 -11.19 -1.03 0.44
C VAL A 61 -10.74 0.06 1.42
N ARG A 62 -9.61 0.73 1.16
CA ARG A 62 -9.16 1.86 2.00
C ARG A 62 -10.15 3.01 1.99
N LEU A 63 -10.68 3.37 0.81
CA LEU A 63 -11.69 4.41 0.66
C LEU A 63 -12.97 4.02 1.39
N ALA A 64 -13.46 2.81 1.16
CA ALA A 64 -14.67 2.30 1.81
C ALA A 64 -14.55 2.33 3.34
N LEU A 65 -13.43 1.86 3.91
CA LEU A 65 -13.19 1.89 5.36
C LEU A 65 -13.11 3.33 5.90
N LYS A 66 -12.48 4.25 5.16
CA LYS A 66 -12.38 5.66 5.57
C LYS A 66 -13.77 6.30 5.63
N HIS A 67 -14.61 6.08 4.61
CA HIS A 67 -15.95 6.63 4.58
C HIS A 67 -16.89 5.96 5.60
N GLY A 68 -16.80 4.63 5.75
CA GLY A 68 -17.54 3.89 6.77
C GLY A 68 -17.23 4.36 8.19
N ALA A 69 -15.96 4.64 8.50
CA ALA A 69 -15.57 5.20 9.80
C ALA A 69 -16.18 6.58 10.06
N VAL A 70 -16.28 7.43 9.03
CA VAL A 70 -16.92 8.76 9.13
C VAL A 70 -18.43 8.60 9.39
N LEU A 71 -19.11 7.73 8.65
CA LEU A 71 -20.54 7.47 8.84
C LEU A 71 -20.84 6.90 10.23
N ALA A 72 -20.01 5.97 10.71
CA ALA A 72 -20.15 5.38 12.04
C ALA A 72 -19.91 6.42 13.15
N ALA A 73 -19.00 7.37 12.95
CA ALA A 73 -18.76 8.47 13.89
C ALA A 73 -19.97 9.43 13.95
N LEU A 74 -20.50 9.82 12.80
CA LEU A 74 -21.66 10.70 12.70
C LEU A 74 -22.92 10.08 13.33
N HIS A 75 -23.13 8.77 13.14
CA HIS A 75 -24.26 8.05 13.76
C HIS A 75 -24.17 7.88 15.27
N ARG A 76 -23.00 8.08 15.88
CA ARG A 76 -22.84 8.04 17.35
C ARG A 76 -23.18 9.37 18.02
N GLU A 77 -23.22 10.45 17.27
CA GLU A 77 -23.41 11.81 17.77
C GLU A 77 -24.84 12.34 17.59
N GLY A 78 -25.73 11.59 16.92
CA GLY A 78 -27.15 11.91 16.74
C GLY A 78 -28.07 10.97 17.49
#